data_AF-A0A965XKX7-F1
#
_entry.id   AF-A0A965XKX7-F1
#
_cell.length_a   1.000
_cell.length_b   1.000
_cell.length_c   1.000
_cell.angle_alpha   90.00
_cell.angle_beta   90.00
_cell.angle_gamma   90.00
#
_symmetry.space_group_name_H-M   'P 1'
#
loop_
_entity.id
_entity.type
_entity.pdbx_description
1 polymer ?
#
loop_
_entity_poly.entity_id
_entity_poly.type
_entity_poly.pdbx_seq_one_letter_code
_entity_poly.pdbx_strand_id
1 'polypeptide(L)'
;MRWIIGTGKDIAVDINQVQARRNYIQSVTSAEVSDWSFIKVGGQICKEYLCCTSNDGIDGTFITAHIGDVYKLCAVREIYMGKFVVANTCIWEKMSDKKLLSNMKFFNQDIVLWFAKQELSIDGNMIFRQSTTLNNKGTFGFQTSLSERELFKNRRKGFMEAIKESFVHVSPILLLGD
;
A
#
# COMPACT_ATOMS: atom_id res chain seq x y z
N MET A 1 -6.38 7.01 -9.36
CA MET A 1 -5.94 6.62 -8.01
C MET A 1 -4.52 7.10 -7.75
N ARG A 2 -4.16 7.45 -6.51
CA ARG A 2 -2.76 7.76 -6.14
C ARG A 2 -2.00 6.50 -5.72
N TRP A 3 -0.74 6.41 -6.12
CA TRP A 3 0.16 5.32 -5.79
C TRP A 3 1.43 5.89 -5.17
N ILE A 4 1.74 5.48 -3.95
CA ILE A 4 2.86 6.01 -3.17
C ILE A 4 3.78 4.86 -2.79
N ILE A 5 5.08 5.06 -2.99
CA ILE A 5 6.12 4.13 -2.54
C ILE A 5 7.16 4.85 -1.70
N GLY A 6 7.65 4.19 -0.65
CA GLY A 6 8.84 4.64 0.08
C GLY A 6 10.10 4.49 -0.76
N THR A 7 11.04 5.43 -0.63
CA THR A 7 12.36 5.37 -1.29
C THR A 7 13.39 4.55 -0.52
N GLY A 8 12.95 3.75 0.46
CA GLY A 8 13.81 2.83 1.20
C GLY A 8 14.48 1.82 0.28
N LYS A 9 15.72 1.42 0.62
CA LYS A 9 16.54 0.47 -0.17
C LYS A 9 15.93 -0.92 -0.30
N ASP A 10 14.87 -1.21 0.42
CA ASP A 10 14.11 -2.46 0.43
C ASP A 10 12.76 -2.35 -0.30
N ILE A 11 12.39 -1.16 -0.79
CA ILE A 11 11.10 -0.90 -1.46
C ILE A 11 11.30 -0.45 -2.91
N ALA A 12 12.20 0.49 -3.14
CA ALA A 12 12.47 1.11 -4.44
C ALA A 12 13.98 1.26 -4.63
N VAL A 13 14.66 0.15 -4.93
CA VAL A 13 16.12 0.05 -4.91
C VAL A 13 16.80 0.83 -6.03
N ASP A 14 16.18 0.86 -7.22
CA ASP A 14 16.72 1.50 -8.42
C ASP A 14 15.62 1.98 -9.38
N ILE A 15 16.03 2.74 -10.41
CA ILE A 15 15.12 3.31 -11.42
C ILE A 15 14.38 2.24 -12.24
N ASN A 16 14.99 1.06 -12.44
CA ASN A 16 14.36 -0.03 -13.19
C ASN A 16 13.21 -0.62 -12.38
N GLN A 17 13.36 -0.77 -11.06
CA GLN A 17 12.27 -1.20 -10.18
C GLN A 17 11.14 -0.18 -10.13
N VAL A 18 11.45 1.11 -10.09
CA VAL A 18 10.45 2.19 -10.15
C VAL A 18 9.66 2.14 -11.47
N GLN A 19 10.34 1.93 -12.59
CA GLN A 19 9.68 1.75 -13.89
C GLN A 19 8.85 0.46 -13.95
N ALA A 20 9.36 -0.63 -13.39
CA ALA A 20 8.66 -1.91 -13.34
C ALA A 20 7.37 -1.82 -12.50
N ARG A 21 7.40 -1.07 -11.39
CA ARG A 21 6.21 -0.74 -10.60
C ARG A 21 5.18 0.06 -11.39
N ARG A 22 5.61 1.02 -12.23
CA ARG A 22 4.70 1.75 -13.13
C ARG A 22 3.98 0.79 -14.09
N ASN A 23 4.73 -0.10 -14.74
CA ASN A 23 4.19 -1.11 -15.65
C ASN A 23 3.21 -2.06 -14.93
N TYR A 24 3.52 -2.43 -13.68
CA TYR A 24 2.63 -3.20 -12.82
C TYR A 24 1.32 -2.45 -12.57
N ILE A 25 1.38 -1.18 -12.19
CA ILE A 25 0.18 -0.36 -11.91
C ILE A 25 -0.70 -0.28 -13.15
N GLN A 26 -0.12 0.00 -14.32
CA GLN A 26 -0.86 -0.01 -15.60
C GLN A 26 -1.54 -1.36 -15.84
N SER A 27 -0.85 -2.45 -15.53
CA SER A 27 -1.39 -3.80 -15.73
C SER A 27 -2.55 -4.14 -14.79
N VAL A 28 -2.51 -3.69 -13.53
CA VAL A 28 -3.58 -4.01 -12.55
C VAL A 28 -4.76 -3.06 -12.64
N THR A 29 -4.55 -1.81 -13.06
CA THR A 29 -5.61 -0.80 -13.22
C THR A 29 -6.22 -0.80 -14.62
N SER A 30 -5.50 -1.33 -15.62
CA SER A 30 -5.83 -1.14 -17.05
C SER A 30 -5.93 0.34 -17.47
N ALA A 31 -5.25 1.23 -16.75
CA ALA A 31 -5.26 2.68 -16.98
C ALA A 31 -3.87 3.23 -17.26
N GLU A 32 -3.80 4.40 -17.89
CA GLU A 32 -2.55 5.15 -18.04
C GLU A 32 -2.04 5.62 -16.67
N VAL A 33 -0.72 5.60 -16.49
CA VAL A 33 -0.07 5.98 -15.23
C VAL A 33 0.94 7.07 -15.50
N SER A 34 0.86 8.17 -14.74
CA SER A 34 1.80 9.28 -14.81
C SER A 34 3.23 8.85 -14.47
N ASP A 35 4.19 9.70 -14.78
CA ASP A 35 5.54 9.52 -14.26
C ASP A 35 5.58 9.67 -12.73
N TRP A 36 6.61 9.09 -12.13
CA TRP A 36 6.88 9.20 -10.71
C TRP A 36 7.45 10.58 -10.38
N SER A 37 6.96 11.16 -9.28
CA SER A 37 7.46 12.42 -8.75
C SER A 37 7.47 12.38 -7.22
N PHE A 38 8.28 13.22 -6.58
CA PHE A 38 8.26 13.32 -5.12
C PHE A 38 6.94 13.89 -4.63
N ILE A 39 6.42 13.35 -3.52
CA ILE A 39 5.20 13.88 -2.91
C ILE A 39 5.43 15.27 -2.33
N LYS A 40 4.39 16.12 -2.37
CA LYS A 40 4.35 17.38 -1.65
C LYS A 40 3.44 17.24 -0.44
N VAL A 41 3.96 17.52 0.75
CA VAL A 41 3.18 17.54 2.01
C VAL A 41 3.22 18.96 2.53
N GLY A 42 2.05 19.61 2.68
CA GLY A 42 1.99 21.01 3.13
C GLY A 42 2.76 21.99 2.24
N GLY A 43 2.88 21.69 0.93
CA GLY A 43 3.64 22.49 -0.04
C GLY A 43 5.14 22.20 -0.10
N GLN A 44 5.69 21.41 0.82
CA GLN A 44 7.10 21.02 0.82
C GLN A 44 7.33 19.67 0.13
N ILE A 45 8.39 19.57 -0.66
CA ILE A 45 8.79 18.33 -1.34
C ILE A 45 9.37 17.36 -0.31
N CYS A 46 8.74 16.21 -0.13
CA CYS A 46 9.26 15.12 0.69
C CYS A 46 9.95 14.09 -0.21
N LYS A 47 11.28 14.01 -0.10
CA LYS A 47 12.10 13.11 -0.92
C LYS A 47 12.08 11.64 -0.47
N GLU A 48 11.41 11.36 0.65
CA GLU A 48 11.27 10.01 1.21
C GLU A 48 10.23 9.15 0.47
N TYR A 49 9.38 9.78 -0.35
CA TYR A 49 8.29 9.10 -1.05
C TYR A 49 8.19 9.53 -2.50
N LEU A 50 7.97 8.54 -3.37
CA LEU A 50 7.58 8.75 -4.77
C LEU A 50 6.08 8.53 -4.91
N CYS A 51 5.45 9.33 -5.76
CA CYS A 51 4.03 9.28 -6.06
C CYS A 51 3.81 9.32 -7.58
N CYS A 52 2.91 8.48 -8.07
CA CYS A 52 2.33 8.57 -9.40
C CYS A 52 0.80 8.43 -9.31
N THR A 53 0.10 8.75 -10.39
CA THR A 53 -1.37 8.66 -10.46
C THR A 53 -1.78 7.81 -11.65
N SER A 54 -2.70 6.87 -11.43
CA SER A 54 -3.42 6.16 -12.48
C SER A 54 -4.66 6.95 -12.91
N ASN A 55 -4.90 7.07 -14.21
CA ASN A 55 -6.06 7.75 -14.80
C ASN A 55 -7.27 6.80 -14.90
N ASP A 56 -7.69 6.25 -13.77
CA ASP A 56 -8.79 5.28 -13.65
C ASP A 56 -10.07 5.91 -13.03
N GLY A 57 -10.04 7.20 -12.69
CA GLY A 57 -11.15 7.89 -12.01
C GLY A 57 -11.40 7.43 -10.56
N ILE A 58 -10.52 6.61 -10.00
CA ILE A 58 -10.69 6.05 -8.65
C ILE A 58 -10.09 7.00 -7.60
N ASP A 59 -10.94 7.41 -6.66
CA ASP A 59 -10.57 8.23 -5.51
C ASP A 59 -10.10 7.36 -4.34
N GLY A 60 -8.82 7.00 -4.37
CA GLY A 60 -8.16 6.23 -3.32
C GLY A 60 -6.65 6.37 -3.38
N THR A 61 -5.98 5.89 -2.34
CA THR A 61 -4.50 5.91 -2.25
C THR A 61 -3.96 4.52 -1.95
N PHE A 62 -3.02 4.04 -2.77
CA PHE A 62 -2.28 2.81 -2.55
C PHE A 62 -0.88 3.17 -2.01
N ILE A 63 -0.48 2.60 -0.89
CA ILE A 63 0.79 2.94 -0.22
C ILE A 63 1.60 1.65 -0.02
N THR A 64 2.80 1.59 -0.59
CA THR A 64 3.82 0.58 -0.26
C THR A 64 4.97 1.27 0.47
N ALA A 65 5.00 1.18 1.79
CA ALA A 65 6.01 1.81 2.64
C ALA A 65 6.15 1.03 3.95
N HIS A 66 7.14 1.41 4.78
CA HIS A 66 7.21 0.93 6.15
C HIS A 66 6.04 1.45 6.98
N ILE A 67 5.59 0.68 7.98
CA ILE A 67 4.38 1.02 8.76
C ILE A 67 4.45 2.41 9.40
N GLY A 68 5.62 2.81 9.90
CA GLY A 68 5.84 4.15 10.45
C GLY A 68 5.60 5.26 9.43
N ASP A 69 5.96 5.03 8.18
CA ASP A 69 5.74 5.98 7.09
C ASP A 69 4.29 5.95 6.60
N VAL A 70 3.65 4.79 6.59
CA VAL A 70 2.21 4.67 6.33
C VAL A 70 1.41 5.51 7.33
N TYR A 71 1.76 5.49 8.62
CA TYR A 71 1.12 6.36 9.61
C TYR A 71 1.27 7.85 9.28
N LYS A 72 2.48 8.29 8.90
CA LYS A 72 2.74 9.70 8.52
C LYS A 72 1.92 10.09 7.29
N LEU A 73 1.95 9.26 6.25
CA LEU A 73 1.23 9.50 5.00
C LEU A 73 -0.28 9.54 5.24
N CYS A 74 -0.84 8.61 6.00
CA CYS A 74 -2.26 8.60 6.31
C CYS A 74 -2.73 9.79 7.18
N ALA A 75 -1.82 10.54 7.81
CA ALA A 75 -2.15 11.79 8.51
C ALA A 75 -2.23 13.01 7.56
N VAL A 76 -1.83 12.85 6.29
CA VAL A 76 -1.89 13.91 5.27
C VAL A 76 -3.31 14.05 4.74
N ARG A 77 -3.81 15.30 4.65
CA ARG A 77 -5.20 15.61 4.28
C ARG A 77 -5.62 15.02 2.95
N GLU A 78 -4.76 15.11 1.96
CA GLU A 78 -4.98 14.59 0.63
C GLU A 78 -5.24 13.08 0.64
N ILE A 79 -4.67 12.35 1.60
CA ILE A 79 -4.80 10.90 1.73
C ILE A 79 -6.06 10.54 2.53
N TYR A 80 -6.25 11.08 3.74
CA TYR A 80 -7.40 10.70 4.56
C TYR A 80 -8.75 11.21 4.03
N MET A 81 -8.77 12.22 3.15
CA MET A 81 -10.01 12.71 2.54
C MET A 81 -10.52 11.84 1.37
N GLY A 82 -9.72 10.89 0.88
CA GLY A 82 -10.16 9.97 -0.19
C GLY A 82 -11.15 8.92 0.31
N LYS A 83 -11.75 8.15 -0.60
CA LYS A 83 -12.73 7.10 -0.23
C LYS A 83 -12.09 5.90 0.45
N PHE A 84 -10.87 5.55 0.09
CA PHE A 84 -10.17 4.42 0.68
C PHE A 84 -8.64 4.52 0.58
N VAL A 85 -7.98 3.78 1.47
CA VAL A 85 -6.54 3.56 1.45
C VAL A 85 -6.24 2.06 1.36
N VAL A 86 -5.28 1.69 0.51
CA VAL A 86 -4.68 0.36 0.49
C VAL A 86 -3.28 0.47 1.08
N ALA A 87 -3.07 -0.12 2.26
CA ALA A 87 -1.80 -0.13 2.96
C ALA A 87 -1.07 -1.45 2.71
N ASN A 88 -0.13 -1.45 1.77
CA ASN A 88 0.77 -2.56 1.49
C ASN A 88 2.04 -2.44 2.36
N THR A 89 1.89 -2.76 3.65
CA THR A 89 2.95 -2.68 4.67
C THR A 89 2.88 -3.87 5.62
N CYS A 90 4.00 -4.19 6.27
CA CYS A 90 4.05 -5.16 7.38
C CYS A 90 3.27 -4.67 8.61
N ILE A 91 2.67 -5.60 9.36
CA ILE A 91 2.17 -5.35 10.72
C ILE A 91 3.30 -5.63 11.71
N TRP A 92 3.93 -4.58 12.23
CA TRP A 92 5.01 -4.73 13.21
C TRP A 92 4.48 -4.82 14.65
N GLU A 93 3.44 -4.06 14.96
CA GLU A 93 2.77 -4.06 16.27
C GLU A 93 1.34 -4.57 16.13
N LYS A 94 0.88 -5.30 17.15
CA LYS A 94 -0.51 -5.79 17.23
C LYS A 94 -1.49 -4.61 17.07
N MET A 95 -2.55 -4.80 16.27
CA MET A 95 -3.59 -3.78 15.99
C MET A 95 -3.12 -2.52 15.23
N SER A 96 -1.95 -2.54 14.56
CA SER A 96 -1.46 -1.39 13.79
C SER A 96 -2.46 -0.94 12.71
N ASP A 97 -3.07 -1.89 12.03
CA ASP A 97 -4.11 -1.68 11.02
C ASP A 97 -5.34 -0.96 11.60
N LYS A 98 -5.80 -1.36 12.78
CA LYS A 98 -6.94 -0.76 13.47
C LYS A 98 -6.65 0.64 13.97
N LYS A 99 -5.47 0.85 14.56
CA LYS A 99 -5.01 2.18 15.00
C LYS A 99 -4.90 3.13 13.81
N LEU A 100 -4.35 2.66 12.69
CA LEU A 100 -4.27 3.43 11.44
C LEU A 100 -5.68 3.82 10.93
N LEU A 101 -6.62 2.87 10.88
CA LEU A 101 -8.00 3.15 10.48
C LEU A 101 -8.67 4.16 11.43
N SER A 102 -8.51 3.98 12.74
CA SER A 102 -9.09 4.88 13.75
C SER A 102 -8.59 6.32 13.58
N ASN A 103 -7.29 6.50 13.35
CA ASN A 103 -6.68 7.81 13.11
C ASN A 103 -7.25 8.49 11.85
N MET A 104 -7.44 7.76 10.75
CA MET A 104 -8.03 8.33 9.54
C MET A 104 -9.53 8.62 9.73
N LYS A 105 -10.26 7.70 10.38
CA LYS A 105 -11.69 7.87 10.67
C LYS A 105 -11.99 9.08 11.51
N PHE A 106 -11.07 9.49 12.40
CA PHE A 106 -11.18 10.73 13.16
C PHE A 106 -11.46 11.95 12.25
N PHE A 107 -10.86 12.00 11.05
CA PHE A 107 -11.05 13.08 10.09
C PHE A 107 -12.06 12.75 8.98
N ASN A 108 -12.18 11.48 8.57
CA ASN A 108 -13.09 11.02 7.54
C ASN A 108 -13.76 9.70 7.96
N GLN A 109 -14.96 9.79 8.52
CA GLN A 109 -15.66 8.63 9.09
C GLN A 109 -15.98 7.53 8.06
N ASP A 110 -16.12 7.88 6.79
CA ASP A 110 -16.48 6.96 5.70
C ASP A 110 -15.28 6.28 5.04
N ILE A 111 -14.05 6.64 5.44
CA ILE A 111 -12.85 6.06 4.84
C ILE A 111 -12.77 4.54 5.09
N VAL A 112 -12.41 3.81 4.04
CA VAL A 112 -12.15 2.37 4.09
C VAL A 112 -10.65 2.10 4.08
N LEU A 113 -10.20 1.15 4.89
CA LEU A 113 -8.81 0.67 4.87
C LEU A 113 -8.75 -0.79 4.41
N TRP A 114 -7.91 -1.03 3.40
CA TRP A 114 -7.50 -2.36 2.95
C TRP A 114 -6.05 -2.57 3.32
N PHE A 115 -5.75 -3.63 4.08
CA PHE A 115 -4.42 -3.90 4.58
C PHE A 115 -3.80 -5.12 3.91
N ALA A 116 -2.48 -5.13 3.72
CA ALA A 116 -1.76 -6.26 3.11
C ALA A 116 -2.02 -7.56 3.90
N LYS A 117 -2.18 -8.67 3.19
CA LYS A 117 -2.15 -10.01 3.79
C LYS A 117 -0.74 -10.24 4.34
N GLN A 118 -0.66 -10.60 5.61
CA GLN A 118 0.60 -10.91 6.25
C GLN A 118 0.95 -12.39 6.07
N GLU A 119 2.18 -12.68 5.69
CA GLU A 119 2.74 -14.03 5.69
C GLU A 119 3.46 -14.26 7.03
N LEU A 120 3.26 -15.43 7.65
CA LEU A 120 4.07 -15.84 8.80
C LEU A 120 5.51 -16.04 8.33
N SER A 121 6.42 -15.31 8.94
CA SER A 121 7.86 -15.38 8.67
C SER A 121 8.63 -15.36 9.98
N ILE A 122 9.84 -15.91 9.96
CA ILE A 122 10.76 -15.86 11.09
C ILE A 122 11.76 -14.74 10.79
N ASP A 123 11.88 -13.77 11.70
CA ASP A 123 12.86 -12.70 11.55
C ASP A 123 14.30 -13.16 11.85
N GLY A 124 15.28 -12.27 11.69
CA GLY A 124 16.69 -12.56 11.99
C GLY A 124 16.98 -12.90 13.47
N ASN A 125 16.01 -12.67 14.37
CA ASN A 125 16.09 -13.00 15.79
C ASN A 125 15.30 -14.27 16.14
N MET A 126 14.90 -15.07 15.15
CA MET A 126 14.08 -16.28 15.32
C MET A 126 12.67 -16.05 15.91
N ILE A 127 12.12 -14.85 15.76
CA ILE A 127 10.77 -14.50 16.23
C ILE A 127 9.78 -14.74 15.09
N PHE A 128 8.70 -15.49 15.36
CA PHE A 128 7.57 -15.61 14.45
C PHE A 128 6.85 -14.25 14.34
N ARG A 129 6.76 -13.74 13.12
CA ARG A 129 6.13 -12.46 12.79
C ARG A 129 5.20 -12.60 11.62
N GLN A 130 4.09 -11.89 11.69
CA GLN A 130 3.23 -11.62 10.54
C GLN A 130 3.88 -10.47 9.76
N SER A 131 4.47 -10.79 8.60
CA SER A 131 5.23 -9.84 7.78
C SER A 131 4.68 -9.81 6.36
N THR A 132 4.77 -8.65 5.72
CA THR A 132 4.57 -8.51 4.28
C THR A 132 5.93 -8.64 3.61
N THR A 133 6.55 -9.83 3.70
CA THR A 133 7.92 -10.03 3.20
C THR A 133 7.95 -9.80 1.69
N LEU A 134 8.60 -8.71 1.27
CA LEU A 134 8.85 -8.40 -0.12
C LEU A 134 9.87 -9.41 -0.66
N ASN A 135 9.38 -10.33 -1.48
CA ASN A 135 10.20 -11.36 -2.07
C ASN A 135 10.29 -11.10 -3.58
N ASN A 136 11.45 -11.35 -4.17
CA ASN A 136 11.57 -11.37 -5.63
C ASN A 136 10.95 -12.66 -6.18
N LYS A 137 9.61 -12.74 -6.15
CA LYS A 137 8.82 -13.87 -6.65
C LYS A 137 8.06 -13.43 -7.90
N GLY A 138 8.30 -14.14 -9.01
CA GLY A 138 7.73 -13.83 -10.33
C GLY A 138 8.68 -13.02 -11.22
N THR A 139 8.17 -12.49 -12.33
CA THR A 139 8.93 -11.72 -13.33
C THR A 139 8.57 -10.24 -13.33
N PHE A 140 8.25 -9.70 -12.16
CA PHE A 140 7.74 -8.33 -12.00
C PHE A 140 8.80 -7.24 -12.14
N GLY A 141 10.08 -7.56 -12.00
CA GLY A 141 11.17 -6.58 -12.06
C GLY A 141 11.34 -5.74 -10.78
N PHE A 142 10.66 -6.09 -9.69
CA PHE A 142 10.82 -5.51 -8.34
C PHE A 142 10.36 -6.53 -7.29
N GLN A 143 10.70 -6.30 -6.01
CA GLN A 143 10.26 -7.17 -4.92
C GLN A 143 8.77 -6.97 -4.62
N THR A 144 8.00 -8.07 -4.57
CA THR A 144 6.54 -8.02 -4.40
C THR A 144 6.09 -8.62 -3.07
N SER A 145 5.02 -8.06 -2.52
CA SER A 145 4.26 -8.69 -1.44
C SER A 145 3.34 -9.80 -1.95
N LEU A 146 2.84 -10.65 -1.04
CA LEU A 146 1.78 -11.60 -1.38
C LEU A 146 0.55 -10.90 -1.95
N SER A 147 0.11 -9.81 -1.33
CA SER A 147 -1.04 -9.03 -1.79
C SER A 147 -0.82 -8.42 -3.18
N GLU A 148 0.38 -7.92 -3.51
CA GLU A 148 0.68 -7.42 -4.86
C GLU A 148 0.61 -8.55 -5.92
N ARG A 149 1.10 -9.76 -5.58
CA ARG A 149 1.02 -10.91 -6.48
C ARG A 149 -0.42 -11.36 -6.71
N GLU A 150 -1.22 -11.45 -5.64
CA GLU A 150 -2.65 -11.79 -5.75
C GLU A 150 -3.44 -10.70 -6.49
N LEU A 151 -3.12 -9.42 -6.27
CA LEU A 151 -3.75 -8.30 -6.99
C LEU A 151 -3.50 -8.43 -8.49
N PHE A 152 -2.26 -8.74 -8.88
CA PHE A 152 -1.94 -8.97 -10.29
C PHE A 152 -2.62 -10.22 -10.85
N LYS A 153 -2.65 -11.32 -10.11
CA LYS A 153 -3.33 -12.55 -10.52
C LYS A 153 -4.82 -12.32 -10.80
N ASN A 154 -5.48 -11.52 -9.96
CA ASN A 154 -6.91 -11.23 -10.04
C ASN A 154 -7.26 -10.01 -10.91
N ARG A 155 -6.28 -9.32 -11.52
CA ARG A 155 -6.47 -8.07 -12.29
C ARG A 155 -7.58 -8.11 -13.35
N ARG A 156 -7.84 -9.28 -13.94
CA ARG A 156 -8.89 -9.45 -14.96
C ARG A 156 -10.33 -9.33 -14.41
N LYS A 157 -10.51 -9.36 -13.10
CA LYS A 157 -11.82 -9.19 -12.42
C LYS A 157 -12.24 -7.73 -12.26
N GLY A 158 -11.39 -6.78 -12.68
CA GLY A 158 -11.54 -5.36 -12.39
C GLY A 158 -10.81 -4.97 -11.12
N PHE A 159 -10.28 -3.75 -11.10
CA PHE A 159 -9.30 -3.33 -10.10
C PHE A 159 -9.81 -3.39 -8.66
N MET A 160 -11.02 -2.86 -8.40
CA MET A 160 -11.59 -2.89 -7.05
C MET A 160 -11.91 -4.30 -6.57
N GLU A 161 -12.37 -5.18 -7.46
CA GLU A 161 -12.64 -6.57 -7.09
C GLU A 161 -11.33 -7.32 -6.80
N ALA A 162 -10.29 -7.06 -7.59
CA ALA A 162 -8.96 -7.59 -7.33
C ALA A 162 -8.38 -7.11 -6.00
N ILE A 163 -8.63 -5.85 -5.58
CA ILE A 163 -8.26 -5.36 -4.23
C ILE A 163 -8.96 -6.17 -3.15
N LYS A 164 -10.29 -6.36 -3.24
CA LYS A 164 -11.07 -7.08 -2.21
C LYS A 164 -10.57 -8.51 -2.02
N GLU A 165 -10.15 -9.18 -3.10
CA GLU A 165 -9.63 -10.54 -3.01
C GLU A 165 -8.19 -10.60 -2.47
N SER A 166 -7.42 -9.53 -2.63
CA SER A 166 -5.97 -9.53 -2.41
C SER A 166 -5.54 -8.88 -1.09
N PHE A 167 -6.39 -8.05 -0.51
CA PHE A 167 -6.16 -7.31 0.73
C PHE A 167 -7.25 -7.61 1.77
N VAL A 168 -6.92 -7.40 3.04
CA VAL A 168 -7.83 -7.58 4.17
C VAL A 168 -8.60 -6.28 4.41
N HIS A 169 -9.92 -6.34 4.41
CA HIS A 169 -10.74 -5.21 4.84
C HIS A 169 -10.61 -5.02 6.35
N VAL A 170 -10.14 -3.85 6.79
CA VAL A 170 -9.99 -3.56 8.22
C VAL A 170 -11.33 -3.12 8.78
N SER A 171 -11.83 -3.86 9.77
CA SER A 171 -13.03 -3.49 10.53
C SER A 171 -12.68 -2.51 11.65
N PRO A 172 -13.51 -1.48 11.89
CA PRO A 172 -13.35 -0.61 13.06
C PRO A 172 -13.70 -1.32 14.38
N ILE A 173 -14.31 -2.51 14.32
CA ILE A 173 -14.75 -3.27 15.50
C ILE A 173 -13.60 -4.15 15.99
N LEU A 174 -13.40 -4.20 17.32
CA LEU A 174 -12.54 -5.17 17.99
C LEU A 174 -13.35 -6.46 18.20
N LEU A 175 -12.96 -7.52 17.51
CA LEU A 175 -13.50 -8.86 17.71
C LEU A 175 -12.63 -9.62 18.72
N LEU A 176 -13.23 -10.58 19.41
CA LEU A 176 -12.50 -11.51 20.28
C LEU A 176 -11.51 -12.32 19.42
N GLY A 177 -10.22 -12.11 19.63
CA GLY A 177 -9.14 -12.81 18.91
C GLY A 177 -8.22 -11.90 18.08
N ASP A 178 -8.55 -10.61 17.95
CA ASP A 178 -7.65 -9.61 17.35
C ASP A 178 -6.42 -9.30 18.20
#